data_AF-A0A4Q2YAM2-F1
#
_entry.id   AF-A0A4Q2YAM2-F1
#
_cell.length_a   1.000
_cell.length_b   1.000
_cell.length_c   1.000
_cell.angle_alpha   90.00
_cell.angle_beta   90.00
_cell.angle_gamma   90.00
#
_symmetry.space_group_name_H-M   'P 1'
#
loop_
_entity.id
_entity.type
_entity.pdbx_description
1 polymer ?
#
loop_
_entity_poly.entity_id
_entity_poly.type
_entity_poly.pdbx_seq_one_letter_code
_entity_poly.pdbx_strand_id
1 'polypeptide(L)'
;VMAGYRILKSMEASEAPIHVVVKSFAASMAACITTLAEESYCYPNSLILHHQIASQLMFARLNLTQQKEFYQDSQRWWERLASPVATKMGISTDDFIKRMYEKASGGDWSEFGDKAKELKWVNHILTGIEETSQNKDPDAVEKPKPAATPAAFEEALDADGKPCMFLPRLNPKDVYFLYNPDGYYRVR
;
A
#
# COMPACT_ATOMS: atom_id res chain seq x y z
N VAL A 1 -5.88 -1.87 11.24
CA VAL A 1 -5.67 -3.06 12.10
C VAL A 1 -6.87 -4.00 12.10
N MET A 2 -8.04 -3.60 12.63
CA MET A 2 -9.22 -4.48 12.76
C MET A 2 -9.65 -5.21 11.47
N ALA A 3 -9.70 -4.52 10.33
CA ALA A 3 -10.09 -5.13 9.07
C ALA A 3 -9.16 -6.28 8.66
N GLY A 4 -7.84 -6.08 8.76
CA GLY A 4 -6.87 -7.12 8.48
C GLY A 4 -6.90 -8.27 9.50
N TYR A 5 -7.19 -7.97 10.78
CA TYR A 5 -7.38 -9.03 11.78
C TYR A 5 -8.58 -9.94 11.47
N ARG A 6 -9.67 -9.38 10.92
CA ARG A 6 -10.80 -10.19 10.45
C ARG A 6 -10.39 -11.12 9.31
N ILE A 7 -9.54 -10.65 8.39
CA ILE A 7 -8.97 -11.52 7.34
C ILE A 7 -8.19 -12.66 7.97
N LEU A 8 -7.30 -12.40 8.93
CA LEU A 8 -6.55 -13.45 9.63
C LEU A 8 -7.47 -14.48 10.28
N LYS A 9 -8.53 -14.04 10.98
CA LYS A 9 -9.49 -14.98 11.60
C LYS A 9 -10.29 -15.76 10.56
N SER A 10 -10.63 -15.15 9.43
CA SER A 10 -11.25 -15.87 8.32
C SER A 10 -10.32 -16.89 7.68
N MET A 11 -9.02 -16.60 7.57
CA MET A 11 -8.01 -17.54 7.09
C MET A 11 -7.86 -18.71 8.06
N GLU A 12 -7.76 -18.46 9.36
CA GLU A 12 -7.66 -19.49 10.40
C GLU A 12 -8.90 -20.40 10.46
N ALA A 13 -10.09 -19.84 10.19
CA ALA A 13 -11.35 -20.59 10.23
C ALA A 13 -11.67 -21.31 8.90
N SER A 14 -10.90 -21.06 7.84
CA SER A 14 -11.10 -21.68 6.53
C SER A 14 -10.68 -23.14 6.58
N GLU A 15 -11.55 -24.04 6.12
CA GLU A 15 -11.19 -25.45 5.90
C GLU A 15 -10.31 -25.61 4.65
N ALA A 16 -10.41 -24.69 3.69
CA ALA A 16 -9.58 -24.67 2.50
C ALA A 16 -8.25 -23.95 2.78
N PRO A 17 -7.11 -24.47 2.26
CA PRO A 17 -5.82 -23.83 2.45
C PRO A 17 -5.80 -22.46 1.76
N ILE A 18 -5.30 -21.45 2.49
CA ILE A 18 -5.16 -20.10 1.97
C ILE A 18 -3.74 -19.87 1.49
N HIS A 19 -3.62 -19.58 0.19
CA HIS A 19 -2.36 -19.24 -0.46
C HIS A 19 -2.23 -17.71 -0.58
N VAL A 20 -1.14 -17.15 -0.07
CA VAL A 20 -0.83 -15.71 -0.16
C VAL A 20 0.46 -15.52 -0.96
N VAL A 21 0.39 -14.67 -1.99
CA VAL A 21 1.54 -14.39 -2.86
C VAL A 21 1.89 -12.90 -2.81
N VAL A 22 3.12 -12.59 -2.43
CA VAL A 22 3.67 -11.24 -2.49
C VAL A 22 4.45 -11.06 -3.78
N LYS A 23 3.93 -10.20 -4.67
CA LYS A 23 4.58 -9.92 -5.96
C LYS A 23 5.57 -8.76 -5.91
N SER A 24 5.38 -7.82 -4.99
CA SER A 24 6.21 -6.61 -4.91
C SER A 24 6.43 -6.16 -3.48
N PHE A 25 5.36 -5.90 -2.72
CA PHE A 25 5.46 -5.35 -1.38
C PHE A 25 4.33 -5.80 -0.48
N ALA A 26 4.66 -6.22 0.74
CA ALA A 26 3.70 -6.48 1.80
C ALA A 26 4.19 -5.84 3.11
N ALA A 27 3.43 -4.88 3.64
CA ALA A 27 3.79 -4.17 4.85
C ALA A 27 2.68 -4.22 5.90
N SER A 28 3.07 -4.10 7.17
CA SER A 28 2.13 -3.98 8.29
C SER A 28 1.16 -5.18 8.32
N MET A 29 -0.15 -4.94 8.31
CA MET A 29 -1.14 -6.01 8.26
C MET A 29 -1.00 -6.96 7.06
N ALA A 30 -0.54 -6.49 5.90
CA ALA A 30 -0.31 -7.37 4.76
C ALA A 30 0.88 -8.32 4.99
N ALA A 31 1.91 -7.85 5.71
CA ALA A 31 3.02 -8.70 6.13
C ALA A 31 2.57 -9.74 7.17
N CYS A 32 1.68 -9.39 8.11
CA CYS A 32 1.08 -10.35 9.03
C CYS A 32 0.25 -11.41 8.29
N ILE A 33 -0.60 -11.00 7.34
CA ILE A 33 -1.40 -11.92 6.51
C ILE A 33 -0.50 -12.88 5.73
N THR A 34 0.56 -12.36 5.11
CA THR A 34 1.55 -13.17 4.39
C THR A 34 2.24 -14.15 5.33
N THR A 35 2.67 -13.66 6.50
CA THR A 35 3.43 -14.49 7.45
C THR A 35 2.55 -15.59 8.05
N LEU A 36 1.29 -15.31 8.33
CA LEU A 36 0.39 -16.26 9.01
C LEU A 36 -0.44 -17.13 8.07
N ALA A 37 -0.31 -16.96 6.75
CA ALA A 37 -0.91 -17.89 5.79
C ALA A 37 -0.30 -19.29 5.93
N GLU A 38 -1.12 -20.31 5.70
CA GLU A 38 -0.69 -21.71 5.62
C GLU A 38 0.35 -21.86 4.52
N GLU A 39 0.06 -21.30 3.35
CA GLU A 39 0.95 -21.28 2.20
C GLU A 39 1.28 -19.83 1.79
N SER A 40 2.53 -19.43 1.96
CA SER A 40 3.00 -18.08 1.60
C SER A 40 4.20 -18.10 0.67
N TYR A 41 4.11 -17.24 -0.35
CA TYR A 41 5.06 -17.17 -1.45
C TYR A 41 5.48 -15.72 -1.68
N CYS A 42 6.72 -15.50 -2.11
CA CYS A 42 7.11 -14.21 -2.65
C CYS A 42 8.17 -14.33 -3.75
N TYR A 43 8.33 -13.29 -4.56
CA TYR A 43 9.51 -13.20 -5.43
C TYR A 43 10.75 -12.82 -4.62
N PRO A 44 11.97 -13.17 -5.09
CA PRO A 44 13.22 -12.83 -4.40
C PRO A 44 13.35 -11.33 -4.10
N ASN A 45 12.92 -10.48 -5.04
CA ASN A 45 12.98 -9.03 -4.94
C ASN A 45 11.74 -8.39 -4.29
N SER A 46 10.76 -9.18 -3.85
CA SER A 46 9.64 -8.65 -3.08
C SER A 46 10.11 -8.18 -1.71
N LEU A 47 9.59 -7.05 -1.26
CA LEU A 47 9.91 -6.48 0.04
C LEU A 47 8.79 -6.84 1.04
N ILE A 48 9.18 -7.28 2.24
CA ILE A 48 8.24 -7.52 3.35
C ILE A 48 8.67 -6.67 4.54
N LEU A 49 7.72 -5.94 5.13
CA LEU A 49 7.97 -4.99 6.21
C LEU A 49 7.04 -5.25 7.40
N HIS A 50 7.61 -5.59 8.54
CA HIS A 50 6.91 -5.60 9.83
C HIS A 50 7.29 -4.38 10.66
N HIS A 51 6.31 -3.80 11.36
CA HIS A 51 6.53 -2.68 12.27
C HIS A 51 5.54 -2.74 13.44
N GLN A 52 5.85 -2.03 14.53
CA GLN A 52 4.97 -1.99 15.69
C GLN A 52 3.67 -1.21 15.40
N ILE A 53 2.57 -1.58 16.06
CA ILE A 53 1.29 -0.86 15.91
C ILE A 53 1.49 0.64 16.14
N ALA A 54 1.25 1.42 15.11
CA ALA A 54 1.32 2.88 15.13
C ALA A 54 -0.09 3.44 15.02
N SER A 55 -0.34 4.55 15.72
CA SER A 55 -1.64 5.22 15.70
C SER A 55 -1.46 6.71 15.50
N GLN A 56 -2.15 7.24 14.50
CA GLN A 56 -2.19 8.67 14.24
C GLN A 56 -3.52 9.23 14.76
N LEU A 57 -3.46 10.00 15.84
CA LEU A 57 -4.62 10.61 16.47
C LEU A 57 -4.68 12.10 16.11
N MET A 58 -5.15 12.42 14.91
CA MET A 58 -5.33 13.82 14.51
C MET A 58 -6.46 14.49 15.29
N PHE A 59 -6.18 15.69 15.82
CA PHE A 59 -7.12 16.54 16.57
C PHE A 59 -7.77 15.91 17.82
N ALA A 60 -7.21 14.81 18.32
CA ALA A 60 -7.70 14.18 19.55
C ALA A 60 -7.12 14.87 20.79
N ARG A 61 -7.99 15.28 21.72
CA ARG A 61 -7.60 15.61 23.10
C ARG A 61 -8.04 14.47 24.01
N LEU A 62 -7.10 13.62 24.38
CA LEU A 62 -7.36 12.52 25.31
C LEU A 62 -6.97 12.95 26.73
N ASN A 63 -7.88 12.77 27.69
CA ASN A 63 -7.52 12.88 29.11
C ASN A 63 -6.65 11.68 29.55
N LEU A 64 -6.08 11.74 30.76
CA LEU A 64 -5.14 10.71 31.23
C LEU A 64 -5.76 9.30 31.26
N THR A 65 -7.05 9.19 31.62
CA THR A 65 -7.78 7.91 31.61
C THR A 65 -7.90 7.36 30.19
N GLN A 66 -8.32 8.18 29.23
CA GLN A 66 -8.44 7.77 27.84
C GLN A 66 -7.10 7.37 27.21
N GLN A 67 -6.01 8.06 27.57
CA GLN A 67 -4.66 7.67 27.13
C GLN A 67 -4.26 6.29 27.68
N LYS A 68 -4.56 6.03 28.95
CA LYS A 68 -4.29 4.73 29.60
C LYS A 68 -5.11 3.61 28.95
N GLU A 69 -6.41 3.82 28.72
CA GLU A 69 -7.28 2.87 28.04
C GLU A 69 -6.78 2.59 26.62
N PHE A 70 -6.43 3.64 25.87
CA PHE A 70 -5.89 3.51 24.53
C PHE A 70 -4.59 2.70 24.48
N TYR A 71 -3.69 2.93 25.42
CA TYR A 71 -2.43 2.17 25.55
C TYR A 71 -2.72 0.69 25.83
N GLN A 72 -3.56 0.40 26.82
CA GLN A 72 -3.93 -0.98 27.18
C GLN A 72 -4.60 -1.70 26.01
N ASP A 73 -5.46 -1.02 25.26
CA ASP A 73 -6.10 -1.56 24.06
C ASP A 73 -5.10 -1.85 22.95
N SER A 74 -4.15 -0.93 22.74
CA SER A 74 -3.08 -1.10 21.76
C SER A 74 -2.20 -2.31 22.10
N GLN A 75 -1.86 -2.51 23.38
CA GLN A 75 -1.14 -3.71 23.83
C GLN A 75 -1.93 -5.00 23.57
N ARG A 76 -3.24 -4.99 23.84
CA ARG A 76 -4.12 -6.14 23.55
C ARG A 76 -4.16 -6.47 22.06
N TRP A 77 -4.16 -5.47 21.19
CA TRP A 77 -4.09 -5.67 19.74
C TRP A 77 -2.72 -6.16 19.29
N TRP A 78 -1.66 -5.59 19.84
CA TRP A 78 -0.29 -5.98 19.54
C TRP A 78 -0.06 -7.46 19.85
N GLU A 79 -0.46 -7.92 21.04
CA GLU A 79 -0.36 -9.33 21.44
C GLU A 79 -1.04 -10.27 20.44
N ARG A 80 -2.24 -9.92 19.98
CA ARG A 80 -3.01 -10.76 19.04
C ARG A 80 -2.42 -10.82 17.63
N LEU A 81 -1.58 -9.85 17.25
CA LEU A 81 -1.05 -9.71 15.89
C LEU A 81 0.41 -10.08 15.80
N ALA A 82 1.22 -9.60 16.74
CA ALA A 82 2.65 -9.79 16.76
C ALA A 82 3.05 -11.14 17.35
N SER A 83 2.37 -11.63 18.39
CA SER A 83 2.76 -12.89 19.03
C SER A 83 2.68 -14.10 18.09
N PRO A 84 1.65 -14.26 17.23
CA PRO A 84 1.64 -15.33 16.23
C PRO A 84 2.80 -15.22 15.22
N VAL A 85 3.14 -13.99 14.81
CA VAL A 85 4.27 -13.74 13.89
C VAL A 85 5.59 -14.12 14.56
N ALA A 86 5.85 -13.61 15.76
CA ALA A 86 7.04 -13.92 16.55
C ALA A 86 7.16 -15.42 16.85
N THR A 87 6.03 -16.07 17.16
CA THR A 87 5.96 -17.52 17.38
C THR A 87 6.36 -18.30 16.12
N LYS A 88 5.86 -17.92 14.94
CA LYS A 88 6.27 -18.55 13.67
C LYS A 88 7.76 -18.36 13.41
N MET A 89 8.31 -17.19 13.71
CA MET A 89 9.75 -16.91 13.62
C MET A 89 10.57 -17.74 14.62
N GLY A 90 9.97 -18.14 15.75
CA GLY A 90 10.63 -18.86 16.84
C GLY A 90 11.32 -17.94 17.85
N ILE A 91 10.80 -16.72 18.04
CA ILE A 91 11.31 -15.73 19.00
C ILE A 91 10.18 -15.22 19.90
N SER A 92 10.51 -14.52 20.98
CA SER A 92 9.52 -13.84 21.82
C SER A 92 8.97 -12.58 21.14
N THR A 93 7.78 -12.13 21.54
CA THR A 93 7.20 -10.86 21.06
C THR A 93 8.09 -9.66 21.43
N ASP A 94 8.76 -9.70 22.58
CA ASP A 94 9.71 -8.67 23.00
C ASP A 94 10.97 -8.66 22.13
N ASP A 95 11.52 -9.83 21.79
CA ASP A 95 12.64 -9.93 20.85
C ASP A 95 12.24 -9.46 19.45
N PHE A 96 11.00 -9.71 19.04
CA PHE A 96 10.49 -9.23 17.76
C PHE A 96 10.47 -7.69 17.73
N ILE A 97 9.96 -7.04 18.78
CA ILE A 97 10.02 -5.57 18.94
C ILE A 97 11.48 -5.09 18.96
N LYS A 98 12.34 -5.74 19.73
CA LYS A 98 13.75 -5.36 19.85
C LYS A 98 14.44 -5.36 18.48
N ARG A 99 14.25 -6.43 17.69
CA ARG A 99 14.81 -6.53 16.35
C ARG A 99 14.27 -5.47 15.39
N MET A 100 13.00 -5.08 15.52
CA MET A 100 12.45 -3.96 14.75
C MET A 100 13.22 -2.67 14.99
N TYR A 101 13.46 -2.34 16.27
CA TYR A 101 14.17 -1.11 16.65
C TYR A 101 15.70 -1.21 16.46
N GLU A 102 16.28 -2.40 16.42
CA GLU A 102 17.68 -2.61 16.00
C GLU A 102 17.87 -2.32 14.50
N LYS A 103 16.84 -2.57 13.68
CA LYS A 103 16.90 -2.40 12.22
C LYS A 103 16.65 -0.96 11.78
N ALA A 104 15.70 -0.28 12.42
CA ALA A 104 15.41 1.12 12.16
C ALA A 104 14.88 1.83 13.42
N SER A 105 15.25 3.10 13.60
CA SER A 105 14.75 3.91 14.72
C SER A 105 13.23 4.11 14.70
N GLY A 106 12.61 4.04 13.52
CA GLY A 106 11.15 4.07 13.37
C GLY A 106 10.45 2.77 13.77
N GLY A 107 11.19 1.69 14.04
CA GLY A 107 10.64 0.36 14.30
C GLY A 107 10.21 -0.38 13.03
N ASP A 108 10.65 0.06 11.85
CA ASP A 108 10.39 -0.62 10.58
C ASP A 108 11.47 -1.66 10.31
N TRP A 109 11.06 -2.93 10.22
CA TRP A 109 11.94 -4.02 9.80
C TRP A 109 11.53 -4.52 8.42
N SER A 110 12.31 -4.11 7.41
CA SER A 110 12.13 -4.53 6.01
C SER A 110 13.19 -5.53 5.59
N GLU A 111 12.80 -6.54 4.84
CA GLU A 111 13.71 -7.53 4.24
C GLU A 111 13.19 -7.97 2.86
N PHE A 112 14.11 -8.37 1.98
CA PHE A 112 13.77 -8.99 0.69
C PHE A 112 13.35 -10.45 0.86
N GLY A 113 12.80 -11.05 -0.20
CA GLY A 113 12.16 -12.36 -0.15
C GLY A 113 13.05 -13.47 0.38
N ASP A 114 14.30 -13.50 -0.07
CA ASP A 114 15.33 -14.45 0.40
C ASP A 114 15.48 -14.42 1.93
N LYS A 115 15.67 -13.22 2.49
CA LYS A 115 15.81 -13.04 3.93
C LYS A 115 14.51 -13.23 4.68
N ALA A 116 13.37 -12.85 4.07
CA ALA A 116 12.05 -13.08 4.61
C ALA A 116 11.77 -14.59 4.79
N LYS A 117 12.27 -15.45 3.88
CA LYS A 117 12.17 -16.90 4.05
C LYS A 117 13.02 -17.41 5.21
N GLU A 118 14.26 -16.95 5.35
CA GLU A 118 15.11 -17.31 6.50
C GLU A 118 14.48 -16.90 7.83
N LEU A 119 13.79 -15.76 7.85
CA LEU A 119 13.04 -15.25 9.00
C LEU A 119 11.67 -15.92 9.18
N LYS A 120 11.26 -16.82 8.27
CA LYS A 120 9.95 -17.49 8.27
C LYS A 120 8.75 -16.54 8.10
N TRP A 121 8.96 -15.38 7.48
CA TRP A 121 7.88 -14.48 7.05
C TRP A 121 7.17 -14.98 5.78
N VAL A 122 7.85 -15.80 4.99
CA VAL A 122 7.28 -16.54 3.87
C VAL A 122 7.78 -17.99 3.90
N ASN A 123 7.02 -18.91 3.33
CA ASN A 123 7.42 -20.30 3.24
C ASN A 123 8.27 -20.55 1.98
N HIS A 124 7.89 -19.91 0.86
CA HIS A 124 8.41 -20.23 -0.47
C HIS A 124 8.88 -19.00 -1.26
N ILE A 125 9.93 -19.21 -2.06
CA ILE A 125 10.40 -18.22 -3.05
C ILE A 125 9.99 -18.69 -4.43
N LEU A 126 9.37 -17.81 -5.20
CA LEU A 126 8.90 -18.08 -6.55
C LEU A 126 9.93 -17.68 -7.58
N THR A 127 9.99 -18.45 -8.67
CA THR A 127 10.74 -18.07 -9.88
C THR A 127 9.85 -17.39 -10.92
N GLY A 128 8.55 -17.65 -10.91
CA GLY A 128 7.56 -17.12 -11.84
C GLY A 128 6.14 -17.47 -11.42
N ILE A 129 5.16 -16.74 -11.95
CA ILE A 129 3.73 -17.04 -11.84
C ILE A 129 3.15 -16.97 -13.23
N GLU A 130 2.48 -18.03 -13.66
CA GLU A 130 1.68 -18.02 -14.88
C GLU A 130 0.29 -17.49 -14.56
N GLU A 131 -0.03 -16.30 -15.07
CA GLU A 131 -1.35 -15.70 -14.91
C GLU A 131 -2.23 -16.03 -16.12
N THR A 132 -3.06 -17.06 -15.98
CA THR A 132 -3.99 -17.52 -17.03
C THR A 132 -5.39 -16.92 -16.88
N SER A 133 -5.60 -16.03 -15.90
CA SER A 133 -6.92 -15.44 -15.63
C SER A 133 -7.36 -14.54 -16.78
N GLN A 134 -8.57 -14.78 -17.29
CA GLN A 134 -9.20 -13.90 -18.26
C GLN A 134 -9.93 -12.77 -17.52
N ASN A 135 -9.47 -11.53 -17.70
CA ASN A 135 -10.16 -10.34 -17.18
C ASN A 135 -11.15 -9.80 -18.23
N LYS A 136 -11.96 -10.69 -18.80
CA LYS A 136 -12.98 -10.34 -19.78
C LYS A 136 -14.33 -10.61 -19.15
N ASP A 137 -15.09 -9.55 -18.91
CA ASP A 137 -16.49 -9.66 -18.53
C ASP A 137 -17.23 -10.36 -19.68
N PRO A 138 -17.82 -11.55 -19.45
CA PRO A 138 -18.50 -12.32 -20.49
C PRO A 138 -19.72 -11.59 -21.05
N ASP A 139 -20.26 -10.62 -20.32
CA ASP A 139 -21.43 -9.82 -20.68
C ASP A 139 -21.07 -8.37 -21.06
N ALA A 140 -19.77 -8.04 -21.15
CA ALA A 140 -19.34 -6.72 -21.56
C ALA A 140 -19.71 -6.47 -23.03
N VAL A 141 -20.81 -5.77 -23.24
CA VAL A 141 -21.09 -5.05 -24.49
C VAL A 141 -19.95 -4.02 -24.66
N GLU A 142 -19.27 -4.04 -25.80
CA GLU A 142 -18.31 -2.98 -26.16
C GLU A 142 -19.01 -1.64 -25.99
N LYS A 143 -18.68 -0.91 -24.92
CA LYS A 143 -19.16 0.46 -24.76
C LYS A 143 -18.58 1.24 -25.95
N PRO A 144 -19.39 1.99 -26.71
CA PRO A 144 -18.83 2.89 -27.71
C PRO A 144 -17.77 3.73 -27.00
N LYS A 145 -16.55 3.78 -27.58
CA LYS A 145 -15.47 4.61 -27.05
C LYS A 145 -16.10 5.95 -26.71
N PRO A 146 -16.00 6.45 -25.46
CA PRO A 146 -16.49 7.78 -25.16
C PRO A 146 -15.88 8.70 -26.22
N ALA A 147 -16.71 9.51 -26.87
CA ALA A 147 -16.23 10.56 -27.76
C ALA A 147 -15.06 11.22 -27.03
N ALA A 148 -13.90 11.27 -27.69
CA ALA A 148 -12.68 11.78 -27.08
C ALA A 148 -13.05 13.00 -26.26
N THR A 149 -12.80 12.95 -24.95
CA THR A 149 -12.94 14.12 -24.09
C THR A 149 -12.23 15.25 -24.84
N PRO A 150 -12.91 16.36 -25.18
CA PRO A 150 -12.25 17.42 -25.94
C PRO A 150 -10.96 17.71 -25.21
N ALA A 151 -9.84 17.60 -25.93
CA ALA A 151 -8.54 17.83 -25.34
C ALA A 151 -8.64 19.17 -24.62
N ALA A 152 -8.33 19.21 -23.32
CA ALA A 152 -8.51 20.41 -22.50
C ALA A 152 -7.73 21.63 -23.05
N PHE A 153 -6.88 21.38 -24.05
CA PHE A 153 -6.13 22.34 -24.81
C PHE A 153 -6.13 21.95 -26.29
N GLU A 154 -6.80 22.73 -27.12
CA GLU A 154 -6.73 22.62 -28.58
C GLU A 154 -5.80 23.72 -29.10
N GLU A 155 -4.92 23.33 -30.03
CA GLU A 155 -4.07 24.28 -30.76
C GLU A 155 -4.96 25.11 -31.71
N ALA A 156 -4.76 26.42 -31.69
CA ALA A 156 -5.49 27.39 -32.49
C ALA A 156 -4.51 28.30 -33.24
N LEU A 157 -5.01 29.06 -34.21
CA LEU A 157 -4.21 30.06 -34.91
C LEU A 157 -4.46 31.45 -34.30
N ASP A 158 -3.39 32.22 -34.11
CA ASP A 158 -3.50 33.63 -33.73
C ASP A 158 -3.89 34.52 -34.92
N ALA A 159 -4.03 35.83 -34.68
CA ALA A 159 -4.40 36.80 -35.71
C ALA A 159 -3.38 36.88 -36.87
N ASP A 160 -2.15 36.43 -36.65
CA ASP A 160 -1.06 36.40 -37.64
C ASP A 160 -0.91 35.00 -38.27
N GLY A 161 -1.80 34.06 -37.96
CA GLY A 161 -1.80 32.70 -38.48
C GLY A 161 -0.75 31.78 -37.84
N LYS A 162 -0.16 32.16 -36.69
CA LYS A 162 0.79 31.32 -35.97
C LYS A 162 0.06 30.37 -35.00
N PRO A 163 0.51 29.11 -34.87
CA PRO A 163 -0.02 28.21 -33.87
C PRO A 163 0.17 28.75 -32.45
N CYS A 164 -0.90 28.71 -31.66
CA CYS A 164 -0.89 29.05 -30.24
C CYS A 164 -1.91 28.21 -29.46
N MET A 165 -1.72 28.10 -28.16
CA MET A 165 -2.59 27.35 -27.27
C MET A 165 -3.17 28.28 -26.20
N PHE A 166 -4.50 28.37 -26.15
CA PHE A 166 -5.18 29.23 -25.18
C PHE A 166 -5.30 28.56 -23.82
N LEU A 167 -4.73 29.21 -22.82
CA LEU A 167 -4.85 28.84 -21.42
C LEU A 167 -6.25 29.20 -20.90
N PRO A 168 -6.74 28.50 -19.86
CA PRO A 168 -7.95 28.88 -19.13
C PRO A 168 -7.88 30.32 -18.59
N ARG A 169 -8.96 30.78 -17.95
CA ARG A 169 -8.93 32.05 -17.21
C ARG A 169 -8.51 31.78 -15.77
N LEU A 170 -7.56 32.55 -15.24
CA LEU A 170 -7.17 32.49 -13.83
C LEU A 170 -8.28 33.06 -12.93
N ASN A 171 -8.51 32.44 -11.76
CA ASN A 171 -9.29 33.02 -10.68
C ASN A 171 -8.39 33.81 -9.71
N PRO A 172 -8.95 34.58 -8.76
CA PRO A 172 -8.16 35.25 -7.75
C PRO A 172 -7.26 34.25 -6.99
N LYS A 173 -5.95 34.54 -6.94
CA LYS A 173 -4.86 33.73 -6.36
C LYS A 173 -4.32 32.58 -7.22
N ASP A 174 -4.83 32.38 -8.43
CA ASP A 174 -4.23 31.44 -9.37
C ASP A 174 -3.04 32.10 -10.09
N VAL A 175 -2.02 31.30 -10.43
CA VAL A 175 -0.90 31.70 -11.30
C VAL A 175 -0.60 30.61 -12.30
N TYR A 176 -0.18 31.00 -13.51
CA TYR A 176 0.44 30.07 -14.44
C TYR A 176 1.92 29.93 -14.10
N PHE A 177 2.37 28.70 -13.88
CA PHE A 177 3.79 28.40 -13.73
C PHE A 177 4.28 27.63 -14.95
N LEU A 178 4.66 28.37 -15.98
CA LEU A 178 5.05 27.83 -17.28
C LEU A 178 6.20 28.62 -17.91
N TYR A 179 7.03 27.94 -18.68
CA TYR A 179 8.12 28.52 -19.47
C TYR A 179 7.65 28.66 -20.92
N ASN A 180 7.49 29.90 -21.39
CA ASN A 180 6.85 30.23 -22.68
C ASN A 180 7.64 31.31 -23.44
N PRO A 181 8.87 31.00 -23.89
CA PRO A 181 9.77 31.97 -24.50
C PRO A 181 9.34 32.41 -25.90
N ASP A 182 8.56 31.59 -26.60
CA ASP A 182 8.07 31.81 -27.97
C ASP A 182 6.64 32.38 -28.01
N GLY A 183 6.01 32.56 -26.86
CA GLY A 183 4.64 33.10 -26.75
C GLY A 183 3.57 32.14 -27.29
N TYR A 184 3.86 30.84 -27.33
CA TYR A 184 2.94 29.82 -27.79
C TYR A 184 1.70 29.68 -26.89
N TYR A 185 1.87 29.73 -25.57
CA TYR A 185 0.75 29.71 -24.62
C TYR A 185 0.22 31.13 -24.35
N ARG A 186 -1.08 31.35 -24.54
CA ARG A 186 -1.69 32.69 -24.42
C ARG A 186 -2.98 32.66 -23.62
N VAL A 187 -3.36 33.79 -23.05
CA VAL A 187 -4.66 33.97 -22.39
C VAL A 187 -5.59 34.69 -23.37
N ARG A 188 -6.87 34.30 -23.40
CA ARG A 188 -7.91 34.93 -24.23
C ARG A 188 -8.59 36.09 -23.52
#